data_AF-S9W9V6-F1
#
_entry.id   AF-S9W9V6-F1
#
_cell.length_a   1.000
_cell.length_b   1.000
_cell.length_c   1.000
_cell.angle_alpha   90.00
_cell.angle_beta   90.00
_cell.angle_gamma   90.00
#
_symmetry.space_group_name_H-M   'P 1'
#
loop_
_entity.id
_entity.type
_entity.pdbx_description
1 polymer ?
#
loop_
_entity_poly.entity_id
_entity_poly.type
_entity_poly.pdbx_seq_one_letter_code
_entity_poly.pdbx_strand_id
1 'polypeptide(L)'
;MACSGTRISPIVYVVLESIVLLLIIFGTAFDQYRLKSGYYDNDISDQFESTFNNGKCVTLWGAKQQCYSGGYSLDGTKEFWENCPARERHFRAVEVLSIVSVGLVALCVVMGFLFLCCCTCVRYFLFVMGLISLGTLCVTWVIVANCYSSAQDTEAVVAASADDTLTCDSMKSQDYRYGAGFGLLVAGCGLQFFNCIIILLPC
;
A
#
# COMPACT_ATOMS: atom_id res chain seq x y z
N MET A 1 -41.02 6.31 -8.17
CA MET A 1 -40.02 7.22 -8.76
C MET A 1 -39.15 6.40 -9.68
N ALA A 2 -39.27 6.66 -10.98
CA ALA A 2 -38.67 5.87 -12.03
C ALA A 2 -37.18 6.19 -12.15
N CYS A 3 -36.32 5.23 -11.82
CA CYS A 3 -34.96 5.18 -12.34
C CYS A 3 -34.91 4.11 -13.44
N SER A 4 -35.57 4.40 -14.55
CA SER A 4 -35.24 3.77 -15.84
C SER A 4 -34.17 4.61 -16.54
N GLY A 5 -33.15 5.01 -15.78
CA GLY A 5 -31.98 5.75 -16.22
C GLY A 5 -30.77 4.87 -16.00
N THR A 6 -30.15 4.48 -17.11
CA THR A 6 -28.91 3.73 -17.31
C THR A 6 -28.17 3.26 -16.04
N ARG A 7 -28.07 1.93 -15.85
CA ARG A 7 -27.29 1.26 -14.78
C ARG A 7 -25.76 1.47 -14.91
N ILE A 8 -25.31 2.55 -15.55
CA ILE A 8 -23.90 2.81 -15.83
C ILE A 8 -23.15 3.12 -14.54
N SER A 9 -23.70 3.93 -13.64
CA SER A 9 -23.07 4.30 -12.37
C SER A 9 -22.68 3.08 -11.50
N PRO A 10 -23.59 2.14 -11.18
CA PRO A 10 -23.23 0.96 -10.40
C PRO A 10 -22.26 0.02 -11.12
N ILE A 11 -22.36 -0.11 -12.45
CA ILE A 11 -21.45 -0.95 -13.24
C ILE A 11 -20.04 -0.37 -13.19
N VAL A 12 -19.89 0.94 -13.45
CA VAL A 12 -18.61 1.64 -13.41
C VAL A 12 -18.00 1.55 -12.01
N TYR A 13 -18.80 1.74 -10.97
CA TYR A 13 -18.35 1.61 -9.58
C TYR A 13 -17.77 0.21 -9.30
N VAL A 14 -18.50 -0.87 -9.64
CA VAL A 14 -18.04 -2.25 -9.39
C VAL A 14 -16.75 -2.56 -10.15
N VAL A 15 -16.64 -2.13 -11.40
CA VAL A 15 -15.44 -2.33 -12.21
C VAL A 15 -14.25 -1.62 -11.59
N LEU A 16 -14.41 -0.34 -11.23
CA LEU A 16 -13.34 0.43 -10.61
C LEU A 16 -12.96 -0.12 -9.23
N GLU A 17 -13.94 -0.50 -8.39
CA GLU A 17 -13.67 -1.07 -7.06
C GLU A 17 -12.92 -2.41 -7.17
N SER A 18 -13.21 -3.20 -8.20
CA SER A 18 -12.46 -4.44 -8.49
C SER A 18 -11.01 -4.14 -8.87
N ILE A 19 -10.76 -3.07 -9.64
CA ILE A 19 -9.40 -2.62 -9.96
C ILE A 19 -8.70 -2.12 -8.69
N VAL A 20 -9.38 -1.35 -7.83
CA VAL A 20 -8.85 -0.91 -6.54
C VAL A 20 -8.42 -2.10 -5.69
N LEU A 21 -9.25 -3.13 -5.60
CA LEU A 21 -8.94 -4.35 -4.85
C LEU A 21 -7.65 -5.01 -5.34
N LEU A 22 -7.50 -5.16 -6.66
CA LEU A 22 -6.28 -5.72 -7.25
C LEU A 22 -5.06 -4.85 -6.94
N LEU A 23 -5.17 -3.53 -7.10
CA LEU A 23 -4.08 -2.60 -6.81
C LEU A 23 -3.62 -2.67 -5.36
N ILE A 24 -4.53 -2.83 -4.40
CA ILE A 24 -4.19 -2.94 -2.98
C ILE A 24 -3.58 -4.31 -2.68
N ILE A 25 -4.13 -5.40 -3.22
CA ILE A 25 -3.56 -6.75 -3.03
C ILE A 25 -2.12 -6.78 -3.57
N PHE A 26 -1.91 -6.32 -4.80
CA PHE A 26 -0.57 -6.28 -5.38
C PHE A 26 0.31 -5.25 -4.66
N GLY A 27 -0.24 -4.08 -4.31
CA GLY A 27 0.49 -3.04 -3.58
C GLY A 27 1.01 -3.49 -2.22
N THR A 28 0.22 -4.30 -1.51
CA THR A 28 0.60 -4.87 -0.20
C THR A 28 1.54 -6.07 -0.32
N ALA A 29 1.43 -6.85 -1.40
CA ALA A 29 2.32 -7.98 -1.67
C ALA A 29 3.69 -7.55 -2.20
N PHE A 30 3.75 -6.45 -2.96
CA PHE A 30 4.99 -5.94 -3.55
C PHE A 30 5.81 -5.06 -2.58
N ASP A 31 7.06 -4.85 -2.97
CA ASP A 31 8.02 -4.05 -2.22
C ASP A 31 7.61 -2.56 -2.13
N GLN A 32 7.76 -1.99 -0.93
CA GLN A 32 7.46 -0.59 -0.63
C GLN A 32 8.69 0.30 -0.84
N TYR A 33 9.88 -0.24 -0.55
CA TYR A 33 11.14 0.46 -0.70
C TYR A 33 12.19 -0.44 -1.35
N ARG A 34 13.06 0.19 -2.13
CA ARG A 34 14.20 -0.42 -2.80
C ARG A 34 15.46 0.37 -2.52
N LEU A 35 16.56 -0.31 -2.23
CA LEU A 35 17.86 0.33 -2.21
C LEU A 35 18.28 0.72 -3.62
N LYS A 36 18.79 1.94 -3.79
CA LYS A 36 19.42 2.37 -5.03
C LYS A 36 20.69 1.53 -5.21
N SER A 37 20.65 0.60 -6.16
CA SER A 37 21.84 -0.15 -6.59
C SER A 37 22.84 0.81 -7.22
N GLY A 38 23.80 1.27 -6.42
CA GLY A 38 25.05 1.80 -6.94
C GLY A 38 25.93 0.61 -7.28
N TYR A 39 26.22 0.43 -8.58
CA TYR A 39 27.18 -0.52 -9.17
C TYR A 39 26.60 -1.86 -9.66
N TYR A 40 25.98 -1.89 -10.84
CA TYR A 40 26.44 -2.75 -11.96
C TYR A 40 25.82 -2.33 -13.30
N ASP A 41 26.71 -2.03 -14.24
CA ASP A 41 26.68 -2.06 -15.70
C ASP A 41 25.38 -1.80 -16.50
N ASN A 42 25.51 -0.77 -17.33
CA ASN A 42 24.74 -0.37 -18.51
C ASN A 42 24.54 -1.49 -19.55
N ASP A 43 23.32 -2.01 -19.66
CA ASP A 43 22.79 -2.45 -20.96
C ASP A 43 21.31 -2.11 -21.16
N ILE A 44 21.01 -1.72 -22.40
CA ILE A 44 19.76 -1.13 -22.86
C ILE A 44 18.86 -2.26 -23.34
N SER A 45 18.22 -2.98 -22.43
CA SER A 45 17.10 -3.87 -22.80
C SER A 45 16.16 -4.30 -21.66
N ASP A 46 16.19 -3.70 -20.47
CA ASP A 46 15.40 -4.22 -19.34
C ASP A 46 14.56 -3.18 -18.60
N GLN A 47 13.56 -2.62 -19.27
CA GLN A 47 12.53 -1.83 -18.59
C GLN A 47 11.60 -2.71 -17.72
N PHE A 48 11.65 -4.04 -17.89
CA PHE A 48 10.96 -5.01 -17.04
C PHE A 48 11.91 -5.69 -16.01
N GLU A 49 13.19 -5.89 -16.33
CA GLU A 49 14.18 -6.58 -15.46
C GLU A 49 15.01 -5.64 -14.57
N SER A 50 15.07 -4.33 -14.85
CA SER A 50 15.62 -3.33 -13.91
C SER A 50 14.75 -3.14 -12.66
N THR A 51 13.56 -3.75 -12.64
CA THR A 51 12.69 -3.83 -11.47
C THR A 51 13.07 -4.99 -10.53
N PHE A 52 14.01 -5.87 -10.88
CA PHE A 52 14.35 -7.04 -10.06
C PHE A 52 15.86 -7.29 -9.87
N ASN A 53 16.71 -6.30 -10.12
CA ASN A 53 18.15 -6.46 -9.92
C ASN A 53 18.53 -6.44 -8.43
N ASN A 54 18.83 -7.61 -7.87
CA ASN A 54 19.65 -7.97 -6.68
C ASN A 54 19.84 -6.93 -5.55
N GLY A 55 18.80 -6.14 -5.25
CA GLY A 55 18.74 -5.24 -4.11
C GLY A 55 18.03 -5.91 -2.94
N LYS A 56 18.48 -5.62 -1.72
CA LYS A 56 17.65 -5.88 -0.53
C LYS A 56 16.35 -5.08 -0.71
N CYS A 57 15.20 -5.73 -0.59
CA CYS A 57 13.88 -5.10 -0.72
C CYS A 57 13.21 -5.04 0.64
N VAL A 58 12.50 -3.95 0.92
CA VAL A 58 11.69 -3.81 2.14
C VAL A 58 10.23 -3.82 1.75
N THR A 59 9.52 -4.86 2.20
CA THR A 59 8.07 -5.01 2.05
C THR A 59 7.36 -4.56 3.32
N LEU A 60 6.03 -4.44 3.30
CA LEU A 60 5.27 -4.23 4.54
C LEU A 60 5.51 -5.32 5.59
N TRP A 61 5.77 -6.54 5.12
CA TRP A 61 5.86 -7.77 5.91
C TRP A 61 7.28 -8.07 6.39
N GLY A 62 8.22 -7.16 6.16
CA GLY A 62 9.64 -7.32 6.47
C GLY A 62 10.57 -7.18 5.26
N ALA A 63 11.86 -7.38 5.50
CA ALA A 63 12.89 -7.26 4.48
C ALA A 63 13.22 -8.61 3.83
N LYS A 64 13.47 -8.58 2.52
CA LYS A 64 13.94 -9.73 1.74
C LYS A 64 15.31 -9.43 1.15
N GLN A 65 16.21 -10.40 1.19
CA GLN A 65 17.51 -10.28 0.52
C GLN A 65 17.39 -10.36 -1.02
N GLN A 66 16.35 -11.01 -1.53
CA GLN A 66 16.00 -11.01 -2.95
C GLN A 66 14.51 -10.71 -3.11
N CYS A 67 14.18 -9.70 -3.91
CA CYS A 67 12.81 -9.21 -4.10
C CYS A 67 11.88 -10.25 -4.77
N TYR A 68 12.44 -11.21 -5.51
CA TYR A 68 11.68 -12.24 -6.23
C TYR A 68 11.60 -13.58 -5.49
N SER A 69 12.32 -13.75 -4.37
CA SER A 69 12.33 -15.01 -3.63
C SER A 69 11.15 -15.10 -2.66
N GLY A 70 10.52 -16.26 -2.60
CA GLY A 70 9.48 -16.59 -1.61
C GLY A 70 10.01 -16.67 -0.17
N GLY A 71 11.34 -16.73 0.01
CA GLY A 71 11.98 -16.77 1.32
C GLY A 71 12.12 -15.39 1.96
N TYR A 72 11.64 -15.25 3.19
CA TYR A 72 12.02 -14.16 4.07
C TYR A 72 13.39 -14.52 4.66
N SER A 73 14.43 -13.74 4.35
CA SER A 73 15.78 -14.00 4.86
C SER A 73 16.02 -13.48 6.27
N LEU A 74 15.09 -12.68 6.80
CA LEU A 74 15.12 -12.09 8.12
C LEU A 74 13.71 -12.27 8.71
N ASP A 75 13.63 -12.78 9.92
CA ASP A 75 12.44 -13.28 10.65
C ASP A 75 11.38 -12.19 10.93
N GLY A 76 10.76 -11.69 9.86
CA GLY A 76 9.65 -10.75 9.90
C GLY A 76 10.01 -9.33 10.36
N THR A 77 8.99 -8.50 10.40
CA THR A 77 9.07 -7.07 10.76
C THR A 77 9.61 -6.82 12.16
N LYS A 78 9.43 -7.77 13.09
CA LYS A 78 9.85 -7.66 14.48
C LYS A 78 11.35 -7.81 14.65
N GLU A 79 11.96 -8.83 14.06
CA GLU A 79 13.41 -9.03 14.17
C GLU A 79 14.19 -8.05 13.30
N PHE A 80 13.60 -7.61 12.18
CA PHE A 80 14.24 -6.60 11.34
C PHE A 80 14.33 -5.21 12.01
N TRP A 81 13.34 -4.85 12.82
CA TRP A 81 13.29 -3.55 13.49
C TRP A 81 13.53 -3.61 15.01
N GLU A 82 14.16 -4.68 15.51
CA GLU A 82 14.38 -4.87 16.96
C GLU A 82 15.13 -3.69 17.60
N ASN A 83 16.06 -3.09 16.86
CA ASN A 83 16.84 -1.93 17.31
C ASN A 83 16.09 -0.59 17.13
N CYS A 84 14.93 -0.57 16.45
CA CYS A 84 14.14 0.62 16.11
C CYS A 84 12.66 0.45 16.54
N PRO A 85 12.35 0.57 17.85
CA PRO A 85 11.03 0.22 18.38
C PRO A 85 9.90 1.15 17.91
N ALA A 86 10.17 2.41 17.59
CA ALA A 86 9.15 3.28 17.01
C ALA A 86 8.80 2.82 15.59
N ARG A 87 9.82 2.52 14.77
CA ARG A 87 9.64 2.05 13.40
C ARG A 87 8.92 0.70 13.35
N GLU A 88 9.25 -0.24 14.23
CA GLU A 88 8.53 -1.52 14.36
C GLU A 88 7.01 -1.30 14.54
N ARG A 89 6.62 -0.42 15.47
CA ARG A 89 5.20 -0.13 15.76
C ARG A 89 4.49 0.47 14.54
N HIS A 90 5.16 1.35 13.80
CA HIS A 90 4.59 1.94 12.59
C HIS A 90 4.39 0.89 11.50
N PHE A 91 5.38 0.04 11.22
CA PHE A 91 5.23 -1.03 10.22
C PHE A 91 4.14 -2.02 10.62
N ARG A 92 4.08 -2.43 11.89
CA ARG A 92 3.01 -3.30 12.40
C ARG A 92 1.63 -2.67 12.28
N ALA A 93 1.51 -1.36 12.52
CA ALA A 93 0.26 -0.66 12.29
C ALA A 93 -0.13 -0.69 10.81
N VAL A 94 0.81 -0.41 9.91
CA VAL A 94 0.60 -0.42 8.46
C VAL A 94 0.22 -1.82 7.95
N GLU A 95 0.81 -2.90 8.47
CA GLU A 95 0.41 -4.28 8.16
C GLU A 95 -1.07 -4.53 8.51
N VAL A 96 -1.47 -4.21 9.74
CA VAL A 96 -2.86 -4.41 10.19
C VAL A 96 -3.83 -3.54 9.39
N LEU A 97 -3.50 -2.27 9.18
CA LEU A 97 -4.29 -1.35 8.35
C LEU A 97 -4.44 -1.86 6.91
N SER A 98 -3.41 -2.48 6.35
CA SER A 98 -3.43 -3.04 5.00
C SER A 98 -4.34 -4.28 4.89
N ILE A 99 -4.32 -5.16 5.89
CA ILE A 99 -5.23 -6.31 5.94
C ILE A 99 -6.68 -5.82 6.05
N VAL A 100 -6.92 -4.85 6.93
CA VAL A 100 -8.25 -4.26 7.14
C VAL A 100 -8.75 -3.57 5.86
N SER A 101 -7.89 -2.81 5.17
CA SER A 101 -8.28 -2.11 3.93
C SER A 101 -8.62 -3.10 2.81
N VAL A 102 -7.85 -4.18 2.64
CA VAL A 102 -8.19 -5.27 1.70
C VAL A 102 -9.55 -5.87 2.04
N GLY A 103 -9.82 -6.15 3.32
CA GLY A 103 -11.11 -6.67 3.77
C GLY A 103 -12.27 -5.71 3.47
N LEU A 104 -12.09 -4.41 3.74
CA LEU A 104 -13.10 -3.38 3.48
C LEU A 104 -13.42 -3.25 1.99
N VAL A 105 -12.39 -3.18 1.13
CA VAL A 105 -12.59 -3.08 -0.32
C VAL A 105 -13.23 -4.35 -0.87
N ALA A 106 -12.84 -5.53 -0.39
CA ALA A 106 -13.48 -6.79 -0.80
C ALA A 106 -14.98 -6.80 -0.44
N LEU A 107 -15.34 -6.32 0.75
CA LEU A 107 -16.74 -6.14 1.15
C LEU A 107 -17.46 -5.14 0.24
N CYS A 108 -16.83 -4.02 -0.11
CA CYS A 108 -17.39 -3.05 -1.06
C CYS A 108 -17.66 -3.68 -2.43
N VAL A 109 -16.75 -4.51 -2.94
CA VAL A 109 -16.93 -5.24 -4.22
C VAL A 109 -18.15 -6.16 -4.14
N VAL A 110 -18.25 -7.01 -3.10
CA VAL A 110 -19.38 -7.94 -2.92
C VAL A 110 -20.70 -7.17 -2.82
N MET A 111 -20.73 -6.09 -2.03
CA MET A 111 -21.92 -5.26 -1.90
C MET A 111 -22.25 -4.46 -3.16
N GLY A 112 -21.24 -4.10 -3.96
CA GLY A 112 -21.42 -3.49 -5.27
C GLY A 112 -22.13 -4.43 -6.24
N PHE A 113 -21.81 -5.73 -6.23
CA PHE A 113 -22.56 -6.72 -6.99
C PHE A 113 -24.02 -6.86 -6.51
N LEU A 114 -24.26 -6.77 -5.19
CA LEU A 114 -25.62 -6.76 -4.64
C LEU A 114 -26.41 -5.49 -5.04
N PHE A 115 -25.73 -4.35 -5.13
CA PHE A 115 -26.31 -3.09 -5.60
C PHE A 115 -26.77 -3.18 -7.07
N LEU A 116 -26.06 -3.93 -7.91
CA LEU A 116 -26.49 -4.21 -9.29
C LEU A 116 -27.81 -5.00 -9.36
N CYS A 117 -28.08 -5.87 -8.39
CA CYS A 117 -29.30 -6.68 -8.41
C CYS A 117 -30.55 -5.87 -8.04
N CYS A 118 -30.72 -5.31 -6.83
CA CYS A 118 -32.05 -4.80 -6.45
C CYS A 118 -32.15 -3.72 -5.34
N CYS A 119 -31.08 -3.17 -4.75
CA CYS A 119 -31.23 -2.41 -3.48
C CYS A 119 -30.60 -1.01 -3.47
N THR A 120 -31.42 0.04 -3.60
CA THR A 120 -30.98 1.46 -3.49
C THR A 120 -30.38 1.81 -2.12
N CYS A 121 -30.81 1.13 -1.05
CA CYS A 121 -30.31 1.33 0.32
C CYS A 121 -28.81 1.00 0.47
N VAL A 122 -28.27 0.14 -0.39
CA VAL A 122 -26.85 -0.29 -0.35
C VAL A 122 -25.92 0.85 -0.77
N ARG A 123 -26.43 1.85 -1.50
CA ARG A 123 -25.64 3.01 -1.95
C ARG A 123 -25.03 3.79 -0.79
N TYR A 124 -25.81 4.08 0.25
CA TYR A 124 -25.30 4.81 1.42
C TYR A 124 -24.31 3.96 2.22
N PHE A 125 -24.58 2.66 2.35
CA PHE A 125 -23.67 1.73 3.02
C PHE A 125 -22.32 1.64 2.29
N LEU A 126 -22.33 1.49 0.97
CA LEU A 126 -21.14 1.48 0.12
C LEU A 126 -20.37 2.80 0.23
N PHE A 127 -21.06 3.94 0.29
CA PHE A 127 -20.41 5.23 0.48
C PHE A 127 -19.66 5.31 1.82
N VAL A 128 -20.29 4.89 2.92
CA VAL A 128 -19.66 4.90 4.25
C VAL A 128 -18.47 3.94 4.28
N MET A 129 -18.61 2.72 3.77
CA MET A 129 -17.51 1.76 3.73
C MET A 129 -16.37 2.22 2.81
N GLY A 130 -16.68 2.82 1.66
CA GLY A 130 -15.70 3.42 0.76
C GLY A 130 -14.94 4.58 1.40
N LEU A 131 -15.61 5.40 2.21
CA LEU A 131 -14.96 6.47 2.96
C LEU A 131 -14.03 5.94 4.05
N ILE A 132 -14.45 4.89 4.76
CA ILE A 132 -13.59 4.22 5.76
C ILE A 132 -12.38 3.60 5.06
N SER A 133 -12.58 2.88 3.94
CA SER A 133 -11.51 2.31 3.12
C SER A 133 -10.52 3.39 2.67
N LEU A 134 -11.01 4.49 2.11
CA LEU A 134 -10.19 5.63 1.71
C LEU A 134 -9.37 6.17 2.90
N GLY A 135 -10.00 6.34 4.06
CA GLY A 135 -9.31 6.78 5.28
C GLY A 135 -8.18 5.84 5.67
N THR A 136 -8.42 4.53 5.68
CA THR A 136 -7.39 3.53 6.01
C THR A 136 -6.24 3.52 5.01
N LEU A 137 -6.51 3.62 3.71
CA LEU A 137 -5.49 3.68 2.66
C LEU A 137 -4.68 4.98 2.77
N CYS A 138 -5.35 6.11 2.99
CA CYS A 138 -4.71 7.40 3.22
C CYS A 138 -3.72 7.35 4.38
N VAL A 139 -4.14 6.82 5.52
CA VAL A 139 -3.28 6.66 6.70
C VAL A 139 -2.11 5.73 6.40
N THR A 140 -2.35 4.61 5.71
CA THR A 140 -1.33 3.63 5.37
C THR A 140 -0.20 4.24 4.54
N TRP A 141 -0.51 4.92 3.43
CA TRP A 141 0.54 5.50 2.59
C TRP A 141 1.22 6.71 3.26
N VAL A 142 0.51 7.49 4.09
CA VAL A 142 1.10 8.60 4.86
C VAL A 142 2.13 8.08 5.87
N ILE A 143 1.84 6.99 6.58
CA ILE A 143 2.81 6.39 7.50
C ILE A 143 4.05 5.94 6.73
N VAL A 144 3.88 5.26 5.59
CA VAL A 144 4.98 4.83 4.71
C VAL A 144 5.80 6.03 4.19
N ALA A 145 5.14 7.12 3.79
CA ALA A 145 5.82 8.34 3.37
C ALA A 145 6.57 9.03 4.53
N ASN A 146 6.02 8.99 5.74
CA ASN A 146 6.66 9.57 6.92
C ASN A 146 7.87 8.76 7.38
N CYS A 147 7.81 7.42 7.30
CA CYS A 147 8.95 6.54 7.53
C CYS A 147 10.12 6.84 6.56
N TYR A 148 9.80 7.32 5.35
CA TYR A 148 10.79 7.67 4.34
C TYR A 148 11.51 8.99 4.63
N SER A 149 10.78 10.01 5.06
CA SER A 149 11.29 11.38 5.18
C SER A 149 11.92 11.67 6.54
N SER A 150 11.49 11.01 7.61
CA SER A 150 11.84 11.34 8.99
C SER A 150 12.40 10.14 9.75
N ALA A 151 13.39 10.39 10.62
CA ALA A 151 13.79 9.45 11.65
C ALA A 151 12.68 9.38 12.70
N GLN A 152 12.21 8.17 13.01
CA GLN A 152 11.07 7.98 13.91
C GLN A 152 11.47 7.71 15.36
N ASP A 153 12.72 7.33 15.58
CA ASP A 153 13.26 7.01 16.90
C ASP A 153 14.02 8.20 17.51
N THR A 154 14.17 8.20 18.83
CA THR A 154 14.88 9.26 19.57
C THR A 154 16.35 9.34 19.12
N GLU A 155 16.95 10.53 19.15
CA GLU A 155 18.37 10.75 18.77
C GLU A 155 19.35 9.77 19.44
N ALA A 156 19.08 9.34 20.68
CA ALA A 156 19.87 8.35 21.39
C ALA A 156 19.83 6.95 20.75
N VAL A 157 18.68 6.54 20.23
CA VAL A 157 18.50 5.25 19.53
C VAL A 157 19.09 5.33 18.13
N VAL A 158 18.90 6.46 17.44
CA VAL A 158 19.52 6.72 16.14
C VAL A 158 21.05 6.66 16.25
N ALA A 159 21.63 7.30 17.27
CA ALA A 159 23.07 7.26 17.53
C ALA A 159 23.57 5.86 17.92
N ALA A 160 22.79 5.10 18.70
CA ALA A 160 23.13 3.72 19.05
C ALA A 160 23.08 2.77 17.84
N SER A 161 22.19 3.01 16.89
CA SER A 161 22.05 2.23 15.64
C SER A 161 23.01 2.66 14.52
N ALA A 162 23.90 3.63 14.76
CA ALA A 162 24.76 4.21 13.71
C ALA A 162 25.85 3.24 13.21
N ASP A 163 26.30 2.31 14.05
CA ASP A 163 27.28 1.26 13.71
C ASP A 163 26.63 -0.01 13.12
N ASP A 164 25.29 -0.11 13.20
CA ASP A 164 24.57 -1.25 12.66
C ASP A 164 24.36 -1.13 11.15
N THR A 165 24.22 -2.28 10.48
CA THR A 165 23.91 -2.33 9.04
C THR A 165 22.54 -1.73 8.68
N LEU A 166 21.69 -1.46 9.67
CA LEU A 166 20.36 -0.87 9.54
C LEU A 166 20.21 0.23 10.58
N THR A 167 20.38 1.49 10.17
CA THR A 167 20.23 2.62 11.10
C THR A 167 18.76 3.03 11.20
N CYS A 168 18.35 3.51 12.38
CA CYS A 168 16.99 4.03 12.62
C CYS A 168 16.77 5.43 12.04
N ASP A 169 17.73 5.94 11.25
CA ASP A 169 17.67 7.23 10.58
C ASP A 169 16.70 7.22 9.37
N SER A 170 16.40 8.39 8.84
CA SER A 170 15.52 8.60 7.68
C SER A 170 15.94 7.73 6.48
N MET A 171 15.01 6.98 5.86
CA MET A 171 15.37 6.13 4.71
C MET A 171 15.86 6.94 3.51
N LYS A 172 15.51 8.23 3.44
CA LYS A 172 16.06 9.17 2.46
C LYS A 172 17.58 9.33 2.59
N SER A 173 18.15 9.24 3.79
CA SER A 173 19.60 9.37 4.00
C SER A 173 20.37 8.11 3.58
N GLN A 174 19.68 6.98 3.47
CA GLN A 174 20.26 5.66 3.15
C GLN A 174 20.04 5.23 1.67
N ASP A 175 19.84 6.17 0.75
CA ASP A 175 19.69 5.89 -0.70
C ASP A 175 18.51 4.96 -1.07
N TYR A 176 17.44 4.89 -0.27
CA TYR A 176 16.23 4.16 -0.64
C TYR A 176 15.40 4.94 -1.67
N ARG A 177 14.74 4.22 -2.58
CA ARG A 177 13.72 4.72 -3.52
C ARG A 177 12.39 4.03 -3.23
N TYR A 178 11.29 4.71 -3.53
CA TYR A 178 9.96 4.10 -3.48
C TYR A 178 9.87 2.92 -4.45
N GLY A 179 9.37 1.79 -3.95
CA GLY A 179 9.10 0.58 -4.70
C GLY A 179 7.78 0.64 -5.47
N ALA A 180 7.52 -0.40 -6.26
CA ALA A 180 6.30 -0.48 -7.05
C ALA A 180 5.04 -0.59 -6.16
N GLY A 181 5.16 -1.24 -4.99
CA GLY A 181 4.07 -1.41 -4.04
C GLY A 181 3.53 -0.07 -3.52
N PHE A 182 4.41 0.91 -3.28
CA PHE A 182 3.98 2.25 -2.85
C PHE A 182 3.18 2.96 -3.95
N GLY A 183 3.65 2.90 -5.21
CA GLY A 183 2.93 3.47 -6.35
C GLY A 183 1.55 2.85 -6.55
N LEU A 184 1.43 1.53 -6.37
CA LEU A 184 0.16 0.81 -6.45
C LEU A 184 -0.81 1.20 -5.33
N LEU A 185 -0.32 1.38 -4.09
CA LEU A 185 -1.14 1.86 -2.97
C LEU A 185 -1.66 3.29 -3.21
N VAL A 186 -0.81 4.19 -3.70
CA VAL A 186 -1.20 5.58 -4.01
C VAL A 186 -2.21 5.60 -5.17
N ALA A 187 -1.99 4.79 -6.21
CA ALA A 187 -2.93 4.65 -7.33
C ALA A 187 -4.29 4.09 -6.85
N GLY A 188 -4.28 3.06 -6.01
CA GLY A 188 -5.49 2.49 -5.41
C GLY A 188 -6.24 3.50 -4.53
N CYS A 189 -5.52 4.28 -3.73
CA CYS A 189 -6.08 5.36 -2.92
C CYS A 189 -6.75 6.44 -3.79
N GLY A 190 -6.10 6.87 -4.87
CA GLY A 190 -6.66 7.84 -5.81
C GLY A 190 -7.92 7.31 -6.50
N LEU A 191 -7.89 6.05 -6.92
CA LEU A 191 -9.02 5.40 -7.59
C LEU A 191 -10.21 5.19 -6.63
N GLN A 192 -9.96 4.86 -5.36
CA GLN A 192 -10.98 4.79 -4.31
C GLN A 192 -11.66 6.16 -4.08
N PHE A 193 -10.88 7.25 -4.10
CA PHE A 193 -11.43 8.60 -3.99
C PHE A 193 -12.40 8.92 -5.12
N PHE A 194 -12.05 8.58 -6.37
CA PHE A 194 -12.95 8.74 -7.51
C PHE A 194 -14.21 7.88 -7.36
N ASN A 195 -14.11 6.65 -6.85
CA ASN A 195 -15.27 5.80 -6.59
C ASN A 195 -16.23 6.42 -5.57
N CYS A 196 -15.72 7.04 -4.50
CA CYS A 196 -16.56 7.75 -3.54
C CYS A 196 -17.34 8.90 -4.20
N ILE A 197 -16.72 9.63 -5.14
CA ILE A 197 -17.39 10.69 -5.92
C ILE A 197 -18.47 10.10 -6.82
N ILE A 198 -18.16 9.06 -7.59
CA ILE A 198 -19.10 8.41 -8.53
C ILE A 198 -20.35 7.91 -7.81
N ILE A 199 -20.20 7.39 -6.59
CA ILE A 199 -21.32 6.93 -5.76
C ILE A 199 -22.14 8.09 -5.17
N LEU A 200 -21.57 9.30 -5.08
CA LEU A 200 -22.26 10.51 -4.62
C LEU A 200 -23.05 11.18 -5.73
N LEU A 201 -22.59 11.10 -6.99
CA LEU A 201 -23.28 11.69 -8.14
C LEU A 201 -24.69 11.09 -8.29
N PRO A 202 -25.78 11.87 -8.09
CA PRO A 202 -27.12 11.40 -8.39
C PRO A 202 -27.19 11.06 -9.88
N CYS A 203 -27.92 9.99 -10.22
CA CYS A 203 -28.18 9.62 -11.61
C CYS A 203 -28.74 10.80 -12.40
#